data_AF-A0A225WM83-F1
#
_entry.id   AF-A0A225WM83-F1
#
_cell.length_a   1.000
_cell.length_b   1.000
_cell.length_c   1.000
_cell.angle_alpha   90.00
_cell.angle_beta   90.00
_cell.angle_gamma   90.00
#
_symmetry.space_group_name_H-M   'P 1'
#
loop_
_entity.id
_entity.type
_entity.pdbx_description
1 polymer ?
#
loop_
_entity_poly.entity_id
_entity_poly.type
_entity_poly.pdbx_seq_one_letter_code
_entity_poly.pdbx_strand_id
1 'polypeptide(L)' 'MKEELESLRSHQTCRLVRRSESHGSKVITCRWVYALKHDQHGRIKRYKAR' A
#
# COMPACT_ATOMS: atom_id res chain seq x y z
N MET A 1 -8.85 1.18 5.64
CA MET A 1 -7.64 0.36 5.40
C MET A 1 -7.99 -1.10 5.07
N LYS A 2 -8.87 -1.76 5.85
CA LYS A 2 -9.48 -3.04 5.43
C LYS A 2 -10.27 -2.90 4.13
N GLU A 3 -11.09 -1.84 4.04
CA GLU A 3 -11.91 -1.55 2.85
C GLU A 3 -11.09 -1.46 1.56
N GLU A 4 -9.97 -0.71 1.57
CA GLU A 4 -9.05 -0.59 0.42
C GLU A 4 -8.45 -1.94 -0.01
N LEU A 5 -8.09 -2.80 0.96
CA LEU A 5 -7.57 -4.14 0.71
C LEU A 5 -8.64 -5.06 0.12
N GLU A 6 -9.89 -4.91 0.56
CA GLU A 6 -11.03 -5.63 0.03
C GLU A 6 -11.38 -5.17 -1.39
N SER A 7 -11.32 -3.87 -1.67
CA SER A 7 -11.46 -3.34 -3.03
C SER A 7 -10.36 -3.87 -3.96
N LEU A 8 -9.09 -3.94 -3.52
CA LEU A 8 -8.01 -4.52 -4.32
C LEU A 8 -8.19 -6.02 -4.59
N ARG A 9 -8.69 -6.78 -3.61
CA ARG A 9 -9.07 -8.18 -3.80
C ARG A 9 -10.24 -8.33 -4.78
N SER A 10 -11.24 -7.45 -4.67
CA SER A 10 -12.43 -7.44 -5.53
C SER A 10 -12.07 -7.19 -7.00
N HIS A 11 -11.18 -6.23 -7.27
CA HIS A 11 -10.74 -5.90 -8.63
C HIS A 11 -9.70 -6.87 -9.20
N GLN A 12 -9.32 -7.94 -8.46
CA GLN A 12 -8.34 -8.97 -8.85
C GLN A 12 -7.00 -8.42 -9.39
N THR A 13 -6.66 -7.17 -9.07
CA THR A 13 -5.54 -6.45 -9.69
C THR A 13 -4.20 -6.84 -9.07
N CYS A 14 -4.22 -7.40 -7.86
CA CYS A 14 -3.03 -7.84 -7.15
C CYS A 14 -3.26 -9.24 -6.55
N ARG A 15 -2.42 -10.20 -6.94
CA ARG A 15 -2.36 -11.53 -6.32
C ARG A 15 -1.26 -11.55 -5.27
N LEU A 16 -1.63 -11.88 -4.03
CA LEU A 16 -0.66 -12.06 -2.97
C LEU A 16 0.10 -13.37 -3.23
N VAL A 17 1.40 -13.27 -3.47
CA VAL A 17 2.29 -14.42 -3.73
C VAL A 17 3.45 -14.38 -2.75
N ARG A 18 3.90 -15.54 -2.27
CA ARG A 18 5.12 -15.58 -1.46
C ARG A 18 6.29 -15.18 -2.34
N ARG A 19 7.26 -14.46 -1.78
CA ARG A 19 8.46 -14.01 -2.51
C ARG A 19 9.22 -15.16 -3.17
N SER A 20 9.26 -16.32 -2.52
CA SER A 20 9.86 -17.55 -3.05
C SER A 20 9.18 -18.06 -4.33
N GLU A 21 7.90 -17.78 -4.50
CA GLU A 21 7.07 -18.22 -5.64
C GLU A 21 7.02 -17.17 -6.76
N SER A 22 7.77 -16.06 -6.62
CA SER A 22 7.69 -14.96 -7.57
C SER A 22 8.42 -15.19 -8.90
N HIS A 23 9.19 -16.26 -9.05
CA HIS A 23 9.85 -16.70 -10.31
C HIS A 23 10.39 -15.56 -11.20
N GLY A 24 11.00 -14.54 -10.61
CA GLY A 24 11.57 -13.39 -11.36
C GLY A 24 10.58 -12.28 -11.76
N SER A 25 9.30 -12.40 -11.39
CA SER A 25 8.30 -11.33 -11.52
C SER A 25 8.62 -10.18 -10.55
N LYS A 26 8.45 -8.93 -10.99
CA LYS A 26 8.58 -7.76 -10.12
C LYS A 26 7.53 -7.81 -9.00
N VAL A 27 7.93 -8.32 -7.85
CA VAL A 27 7.11 -8.30 -6.64
C VAL A 27 6.97 -6.84 -6.20
N ILE A 28 5.76 -6.29 -6.30
CA ILE A 28 5.45 -5.06 -5.58
C ILE A 28 5.45 -5.43 -4.11
N THR A 29 6.56 -5.12 -3.45
CA THR A 29 6.63 -5.22 -2.00
C THR A 29 5.76 -4.09 -1.49
N CYS A 30 4.49 -4.40 -1.18
CA CYS A 30 3.57 -3.44 -0.56
C CYS A 30 4.09 -3.13 0.85
N ARG A 31 5.15 -2.32 0.94
CA ARG A 31 5.58 -1.68 2.17
C ARG A 31 4.63 -0.51 2.33
N TRP A 32 3.54 -0.76 3.04
CA TRP A 32 2.57 0.27 3.41
C TRP A 32 3.31 1.31 4.26
N VAL A 33 3.70 2.42 3.65
CA VAL A 33 4.36 3.52 4.38
C VAL A 33 3.28 4.50 4.78
N TYR A 34 3.07 4.64 6.08
CA TYR A 34 2.22 5.70 6.61
C TYR A 34 3.02 7.00 6.61
N ALA A 35 2.69 7.89 5.69
CA ALA A 35 3.30 9.20 5.58
C ALA A 35 2.34 10.26 6.13
N LEU A 36 2.78 10.95 7.19
CA LEU A 36 2.14 12.15 7.72
C LEU A 36 2.62 13.35 6.91
N LYS A 37 1.69 14.08 6.29
CA LYS A 37 2.00 15.38 5.70
C LYS A 37 1.65 16.49 6.68
N HIS A 38 2.67 17.17 7.18
CA HIS A 38 2.52 18.35 8.02
C HIS A 38 2.41 19.62 7.15
N ASP A 39 1.72 20.64 7.67
CA ASP A 39 1.72 21.99 7.11
C ASP A 39 2.93 22.81 7.59
N GLN A 40 2.99 24.08 7.18
CA GLN A 40 4.07 25.01 7.56
C GLN A 40 4.11 25.32 9.06
N HIS A 41 3.04 25.01 9.79
CA HIS A 41 2.91 25.19 11.24
C HIS A 41 2.99 23.85 12.00
N GLY A 42 3.39 22.76 11.33
CA GLY A 42 3.56 21.43 11.94
C GLY A 42 2.27 20.64 12.16
N ARG A 43 1.10 21.13 11.73
CA ARG A 43 -0.18 20.41 11.91
C ARG A 43 -0.35 19.35 10.83
N ILE A 44 -0.93 18.21 11.21
CA ILE A 44 -1.19 17.11 10.28
C ILE A 44 -2.27 17.54 9.29
N LYS A 45 -1.90 17.72 8.02
CA LYS A 45 -2.77 18.15 6.94
C LYS A 45 -3.39 16.97 6.19
N ARG A 46 -2.66 15.86 6.07
CA ARG A 46 -3.13 14.66 5.36
C ARG A 46 -2.41 13.40 5.80
N TYR A 47 -3.20 12.35 5.97
CA TYR A 47 -2.71 10.98 6.12
C TYR A 47 -2.59 10.34 4.75
N LYS A 48 -1.41 9.84 4.40
CA LYS A 48 -1.15 9.21 3.11
C LYS A 48 -0.60 7.81 3.34
N ALA A 49 -1.23 6.83 2.71
CA ALA A 49 -0.71 5.48 2.58
C ALA A 49 -0.16 5.29 1.16
N ARG A 50 0.99 4.61 1.04
CA ARG A 50 1.68 4.27 -0.21
C ARG A 50 2.09 2.81 -0.15
#